data_AF-A0A317IDX0-F1
#
_entry.id   AF-A0A317IDX0-F1
#
_cell.length_a   1.000
_cell.length_b   1.000
_cell.length_c   1.000
_cell.angle_alpha   90.00
_cell.angle_beta   90.00
_cell.angle_gamma   90.00
#
_symmetry.space_group_name_H-M   'P 1'
#
loop_
_entity.id
_entity.type
_entity.pdbx_description
1 polymer ?
#
loop_
_entity_poly.entity_id
_entity_poly.type
_entity_poly.pdbx_seq_one_letter_code
_entity_poly.pdbx_strand_id
1 'polypeptide(L)'
;MLQDELNYLRGQLHGLEAIFLELAPFHVPLKRQEIQDFYDNYVYLAMKPTSATSQSNLRQRFNLKANHVQHIVDGAESLGDAQDKLNLIYAACSLPNERLNALNKDVERFCRMLIGKSQIDEALLANICGAVPIRPNEARLLLASTMFLITEYIEGKSGEVPLYYLLERLIDVFDRKECLSKQDPFMIEARCLSEAMRS
;
A
#
# COMPACT_ATOMS: atom_id res chain seq x y z
N MET A 1 0.79 20.08 0.38
CA MET A 1 1.74 19.01 0.70
C MET A 1 3.11 19.45 0.23
N LEU A 2 4.12 19.30 1.07
CA LEU A 2 5.50 19.69 0.77
C LEU A 2 6.17 18.62 -0.10
N GLN A 3 7.22 19.00 -0.85
CA GLN A 3 7.92 18.07 -1.74
C GLN A 3 8.53 16.87 -0.99
N ASP A 4 9.00 17.09 0.23
CA ASP A 4 9.59 16.04 1.06
C ASP A 4 8.56 15.01 1.52
N GLU A 5 7.34 15.46 1.84
CA GLU A 5 6.22 14.58 2.19
C GLU A 5 5.82 13.71 0.99
N LEU A 6 5.78 14.29 -0.22
CA LEU A 6 5.50 13.55 -1.46
C LEU A 6 6.57 12.50 -1.75
N ASN A 7 7.85 12.86 -1.59
CA ASN A 7 8.97 11.94 -1.79
C ASN A 7 8.93 10.80 -0.76
N TYR A 8 8.61 11.12 0.50
CA TYR A 8 8.44 10.14 1.56
C TYR A 8 7.33 9.14 1.22
N LEU A 9 6.12 9.63 0.92
CA LEU A 9 4.97 8.79 0.57
C LEU A 9 5.23 7.92 -0.66
N ARG A 10 5.97 8.44 -1.66
CA ARG A 10 6.39 7.65 -2.82
C ARG A 10 7.35 6.53 -2.44
N GLY A 11 8.30 6.81 -1.54
CA GLY A 11 9.18 5.78 -0.99
C GLY A 11 8.41 4.70 -0.23
N GLN A 12 7.42 5.11 0.59
CA GLN A 12 6.55 4.16 1.30
C GLN A 12 5.71 3.31 0.34
N LEU A 13 5.14 3.91 -0.71
CA LEU A 13 4.39 3.17 -1.73
C LEU A 13 5.27 2.12 -2.43
N HIS A 14 6.48 2.48 -2.85
CA HIS A 14 7.43 1.51 -3.43
C HIS A 14 7.81 0.40 -2.45
N GLY A 15 7.92 0.72 -1.15
CA GLY A 15 8.15 -0.28 -0.12
C GLY A 15 6.97 -1.24 0.03
N LEU A 16 5.74 -0.74 -0.11
CA LEU A 16 4.53 -1.54 -0.07
C LEU A 16 4.44 -2.48 -1.28
N GLU A 17 4.73 -1.98 -2.48
CA GLU A 17 4.85 -2.81 -3.69
C GLU A 17 5.88 -3.92 -3.51
N ALA A 18 7.06 -3.59 -3.00
CA ALA A 18 8.09 -4.57 -2.67
C ALA A 18 7.58 -5.65 -1.71
N ILE A 19 6.88 -5.28 -0.65
CA ILE A 19 6.32 -6.25 0.31
C ILE A 19 5.31 -7.16 -0.38
N PHE A 20 4.31 -6.62 -1.07
CA PHE A 20 3.17 -7.39 -1.55
C PHE A 20 3.43 -8.13 -2.86
N LEU A 21 4.28 -7.60 -3.73
CA LEU A 21 4.53 -8.14 -5.07
C LEU A 21 5.85 -8.89 -5.18
N GLU A 22 6.80 -8.65 -4.26
CA GLU A 22 8.10 -9.33 -4.26
C GLU A 22 8.26 -10.24 -3.04
N LEU A 23 8.13 -9.74 -1.82
CA LEU A 23 8.47 -10.51 -0.61
C LEU A 23 7.41 -11.54 -0.21
N ALA A 24 6.14 -11.13 -0.16
CA ALA A 24 5.03 -11.97 0.30
C ALA A 24 4.82 -13.22 -0.58
N PRO A 25 4.88 -13.15 -1.93
CA PRO A 25 4.77 -14.33 -2.78
C PRO A 25 5.85 -15.39 -2.52
N PHE A 26 7.05 -14.97 -2.10
CA PHE A 26 8.15 -15.85 -1.74
C PHE A 26 8.24 -16.14 -0.23
N HIS A 27 7.25 -15.71 0.55
CA HIS A 27 7.14 -15.95 1.99
C HIS A 27 8.38 -15.50 2.76
N VAL A 28 9.00 -14.42 2.31
CA VAL A 28 10.18 -13.85 2.97
C VAL A 28 9.76 -13.28 4.32
N PRO A 29 10.39 -13.69 5.44
CA PRO A 29 10.12 -13.09 6.73
C PRO A 29 10.40 -11.58 6.71
N LEU A 30 9.46 -10.78 7.21
CA LEU A 30 9.59 -9.33 7.30
C LEU A 30 10.44 -8.94 8.51
N LYS A 31 11.71 -9.34 8.47
CA LYS A 31 12.73 -9.01 9.46
C LYS A 31 13.92 -8.38 8.76
N ARG A 32 14.59 -7.46 9.45
CA ARG A 32 15.61 -6.59 8.86
C ARG A 32 16.67 -7.34 8.05
N GLN A 33 17.23 -8.39 8.64
CA GLN A 33 18.31 -9.16 8.01
C GLN A 33 17.79 -9.98 6.83
N GLU A 34 16.65 -10.65 7.00
CA GLU A 34 16.03 -11.50 5.99
C GLU A 34 15.60 -10.70 4.74
N ILE A 35 15.11 -9.47 4.92
CA ILE A 35 14.83 -8.54 3.81
C ILE A 35 16.11 -8.19 3.04
N GLN A 36 17.20 -7.88 3.77
CA GLN A 36 18.47 -7.53 3.15
C GLN A 36 19.07 -8.73 2.39
N ASP A 37 19.06 -9.90 3.01
CA ASP A 37 19.57 -11.14 2.43
C ASP A 37 18.82 -11.51 1.14
N PHE A 38 17.49 -11.32 1.11
CA PHE A 38 16.68 -11.54 -0.09
C PHE A 38 17.16 -10.66 -1.26
N TYR A 39 17.33 -9.36 -1.01
CA TYR A 39 17.76 -8.43 -2.05
C TYR A 39 19.21 -8.63 -2.48
N ASP A 40 20.11 -8.99 -1.56
CA ASP A 40 21.49 -9.35 -1.88
C ASP A 40 21.58 -10.61 -2.75
N ASN A 41 20.72 -11.61 -2.51
CA ASN A 41 20.63 -12.78 -3.37
C ASN A 41 20.11 -12.44 -4.77
N TYR A 42 19.09 -11.59 -4.88
CA TYR A 42 18.58 -11.11 -6.18
C TYR A 42 19.65 -10.36 -6.98
N VAL A 43 20.42 -9.50 -6.30
CA VAL A 43 21.61 -8.85 -6.86
C VAL A 43 22.57 -9.91 -7.39
N TYR A 44 22.96 -10.90 -6.58
CA TYR A 44 23.89 -11.95 -7.01
C TYR A 44 23.41 -12.71 -8.25
N LEU A 45 22.11 -13.03 -8.33
CA LEU A 45 21.51 -13.74 -9.46
C LEU A 45 21.43 -12.87 -10.73
N ALA A 46 21.06 -11.58 -10.59
CA ALA A 46 20.95 -10.63 -11.70
C ALA A 46 22.31 -10.18 -12.26
N MET A 47 23.41 -10.41 -11.53
CA MET A 47 24.76 -9.94 -11.90
C MET A 47 25.53 -10.87 -12.85
N LYS A 48 24.98 -12.03 -13.21
CA LYS A 48 25.58 -12.94 -14.21
C LYS A 48 25.00 -12.63 -15.61
N PRO A 49 25.61 -11.82 -16.51
CA PRO A 49 26.98 -11.28 -16.61
C PRO A 49 26.98 -9.76 -16.94
N THR A 50 26.55 -8.90 -16.02
CA THR A 50 26.37 -7.46 -16.29
C THR A 50 27.64 -6.64 -16.00
N SER A 51 27.86 -5.55 -16.75
CA SER A 51 29.01 -4.64 -16.59
C SER A 51 29.11 -4.02 -15.18
N ALA A 52 30.32 -3.67 -14.70
CA ALA A 52 30.55 -3.15 -13.35
C ALA A 52 29.71 -1.89 -13.00
N THR A 53 29.49 -0.98 -13.96
CA THR A 53 28.66 0.21 -13.75
C THR A 53 27.18 -0.15 -13.55
N SER A 54 26.65 -1.09 -14.34
CA SER A 54 25.29 -1.62 -14.12
C SER A 54 25.14 -2.34 -12.78
N GLN A 55 26.20 -2.97 -12.28
CA GLN A 55 26.18 -3.64 -10.98
C GLN A 55 26.02 -2.66 -9.81
N SER A 56 26.78 -1.54 -9.83
CA SER A 56 26.69 -0.51 -8.78
C SER A 56 25.29 0.12 -8.70
N ASN A 57 24.70 0.45 -9.85
CA ASN A 57 23.36 1.02 -9.92
C ASN A 57 22.28 0.02 -9.46
N LEU A 58 22.40 -1.26 -9.84
CA LEU A 58 21.48 -2.30 -9.38
C LEU A 58 21.53 -2.45 -7.86
N ARG A 59 22.74 -2.56 -7.30
CA ARG A 59 22.91 -2.68 -5.84
C ARG A 59 22.34 -1.48 -5.10
N GLN A 60 22.56 -0.26 -5.60
CA GLN A 60 21.98 0.94 -5.02
C GLN A 60 20.44 0.89 -5.02
N ARG A 61 19.82 0.48 -6.13
CA ARG A 61 18.35 0.37 -6.23
C ARG A 61 17.78 -0.66 -5.26
N PHE A 62 18.44 -1.82 -5.12
CA PHE A 62 18.00 -2.86 -4.20
C PHE A 62 18.17 -2.46 -2.73
N ASN A 63 19.27 -1.79 -2.38
CA ASN A 63 19.44 -1.22 -1.04
C ASN A 63 18.35 -0.18 -0.71
N LEU A 64 17.97 0.66 -1.68
CA LEU A 64 16.88 1.62 -1.49
C LEU A 64 15.54 0.90 -1.23
N LYS A 65 15.22 -0.16 -1.98
CA LYS A 65 14.03 -0.99 -1.73
C LYS A 65 14.05 -1.62 -0.34
N ALA A 66 15.16 -2.26 0.03
CA ALA A 66 15.34 -2.86 1.34
C ALA A 66 15.08 -1.84 2.47
N ASN A 67 15.64 -0.64 2.34
CA ASN A 67 15.42 0.45 3.32
C ASN A 67 13.95 0.88 3.38
N HIS A 68 13.25 1.02 2.25
CA HIS A 68 11.83 1.37 2.26
C HIS A 68 10.99 0.32 2.99
N VAL A 69 11.24 -0.98 2.72
CA VAL A 69 10.55 -2.08 3.41
C VAL A 69 10.83 -2.04 4.91
N GLN A 70 12.10 -1.90 5.30
CA GLN A 70 12.49 -1.83 6.71
C GLN A 70 11.78 -0.68 7.44
N HIS A 71 11.69 0.51 6.83
CA HIS A 71 10.97 1.63 7.44
C HIS A 71 9.47 1.37 7.66
N ILE A 72 8.84 0.59 6.78
CA ILE A 72 7.43 0.20 6.91
C ILE A 72 7.28 -0.83 8.03
N VAL A 73 8.15 -1.84 8.06
CA VAL A 73 8.14 -2.90 9.08
C VAL A 73 8.37 -2.30 10.47
N ASP A 74 9.42 -1.49 10.65
CA ASP A 74 9.70 -0.80 11.93
C ASP A 74 8.48 0.05 12.37
N GLY A 75 7.80 0.68 11.40
CA GLY A 75 6.56 1.43 11.64
C GLY A 75 5.39 0.53 12.07
N ALA A 76 5.20 -0.61 11.42
CA ALA A 76 4.13 -1.55 11.75
C ALA A 76 4.35 -2.21 13.12
N GLU A 77 5.60 -2.53 13.49
CA GLU A 77 5.95 -3.02 14.83
C GLU A 77 5.56 -2.03 15.93
N SER A 78 5.70 -0.72 15.67
CA SER A 78 5.29 0.31 16.63
C SER A 78 3.76 0.41 16.81
N LEU A 79 3.01 -0.02 15.80
CA LEU A 79 1.54 -0.04 15.79
C LEU A 79 0.97 -1.36 16.33
N GLY A 80 1.76 -2.44 16.30
CA GLY A 80 1.36 -3.78 16.71
C GLY A 80 2.16 -4.85 15.98
N ASP A 81 1.46 -5.84 15.42
CA ASP A 81 2.08 -6.94 14.69
C ASP A 81 2.45 -6.50 13.27
N ALA A 82 3.73 -6.66 12.88
CA ALA A 82 4.20 -6.42 11.52
C ALA A 82 3.80 -7.52 10.52
N GLN A 83 3.28 -8.65 10.99
CA GLN A 83 2.61 -9.65 10.14
C GLN A 83 1.19 -9.24 9.77
N ASP A 84 0.59 -8.27 10.48
CA ASP A 84 -0.70 -7.73 10.11
C ASP A 84 -0.55 -6.82 8.89
N LYS A 85 -1.08 -7.29 7.75
CA LYS A 85 -1.10 -6.56 6.48
C LYS A 85 -1.68 -5.16 6.64
N LEU A 86 -2.69 -4.97 7.48
CA LEU A 86 -3.28 -3.65 7.67
C LEU A 86 -2.30 -2.70 8.35
N ASN A 87 -1.53 -3.16 9.33
CA ASN A 87 -0.54 -2.34 10.01
C ASN A 87 0.59 -1.91 9.07
N LEU A 88 1.05 -2.81 8.18
CA LEU A 88 2.04 -2.48 7.15
C LEU A 88 1.51 -1.39 6.21
N ILE A 89 0.28 -1.56 5.71
CA ILE A 89 -0.35 -0.55 4.84
C ILE A 89 -0.55 0.76 5.59
N TYR A 90 -0.99 0.72 6.86
CA TYR A 90 -1.19 1.92 7.67
C TYR A 90 0.12 2.68 7.94
N ALA A 91 1.20 1.96 8.24
CA ALA A 91 2.53 2.53 8.43
C ALA A 91 3.06 3.23 7.17
N ALA A 92 2.76 2.66 5.99
CA ALA A 92 3.14 3.20 4.68
C ALA A 92 2.27 4.41 4.26
N CYS A 93 0.98 4.40 4.60
CA CYS A 93 0.03 5.46 4.25
C CYS A 93 0.13 6.71 5.13
N SER A 94 0.86 6.63 6.25
CA SER A 94 0.92 7.68 7.25
C SER A 94 2.24 8.45 7.19
N LEU A 95 2.14 9.78 7.14
CA LEU A 95 3.26 10.67 7.44
C LEU A 95 3.67 10.51 8.93
N PRO A 96 4.91 10.85 9.32
CA PRO A 96 5.39 10.67 10.69
C PRO A 96 4.48 11.27 11.77
N ASN A 97 3.90 12.44 11.51
CA ASN A 97 2.95 13.12 12.40
C ASN A 97 1.55 12.50 12.40
N GLU A 98 1.19 11.70 11.39
CA GLU A 98 -0.12 11.06 11.26
C GLU A 98 -0.17 9.70 11.98
N ARG A 99 0.97 9.04 12.18
CA ARG A 99 1.07 7.68 12.73
C ARG A 99 0.48 7.50 14.13
N LEU A 100 0.50 8.53 14.95
CA LEU A 100 -0.01 8.49 16.33
C LEU A 100 -1.53 8.68 16.40
N ASN A 101 -2.16 9.07 15.29
CA ASN A 101 -3.59 9.28 15.28
C ASN A 101 -4.31 7.94 15.21
N ALA A 102 -5.27 7.71 16.10
CA ALA A 102 -6.12 6.53 16.02
C ALA A 102 -6.95 6.55 14.73
N LEU A 103 -7.06 5.42 14.04
CA LEU A 103 -7.91 5.25 12.85
C LEU A 103 -9.39 5.36 13.21
N ASN A 104 -10.20 5.88 12.28
CA ASN A 104 -11.64 5.74 12.38
C ASN A 104 -12.01 4.24 12.35
N LYS A 105 -12.82 3.82 13.33
CA LYS A 105 -13.19 2.40 13.50
C LYS A 105 -13.91 1.80 12.29
N ASP A 106 -14.70 2.60 11.57
CA ASP A 106 -15.40 2.14 10.37
C ASP A 106 -14.42 1.91 9.22
N VAL A 107 -13.46 2.82 9.04
CA VAL A 107 -12.37 2.68 8.05
C VAL A 107 -11.52 1.46 8.37
N GLU A 108 -11.08 1.32 9.63
CA GLU A 108 -10.31 0.17 10.07
C GLU A 108 -11.07 -1.14 9.83
N ARG A 109 -12.33 -1.21 10.26
CA ARG A 109 -13.18 -2.39 10.07
C ARG A 109 -13.34 -2.73 8.59
N PHE A 110 -13.58 -1.74 7.74
CA PHE A 110 -13.73 -1.94 6.30
C PHE A 110 -12.44 -2.49 5.69
N CYS A 111 -11.29 -1.88 5.97
CA CYS A 111 -10.00 -2.34 5.46
C CYS A 111 -9.63 -3.75 5.95
N ARG A 112 -9.91 -4.09 7.22
CA ARG A 112 -9.70 -5.46 7.74
C ARG A 112 -10.56 -6.49 7.02
N MET A 113 -11.84 -6.19 6.76
CA MET A 113 -12.71 -7.08 5.99
C MET A 113 -12.20 -7.26 4.56
N LEU A 114 -11.81 -6.15 3.92
CA LEU A 114 -11.33 -6.14 2.55
C LEU A 114 -10.06 -6.99 2.40
N ILE A 115 -9.01 -6.71 3.19
CA ILE A 115 -7.72 -7.40 3.07
C ILE A 115 -7.77 -8.84 3.61
N GLY A 116 -8.52 -9.07 4.69
CA GLY A 116 -8.56 -10.37 5.36
C GLY A 116 -9.49 -11.38 4.70
N LYS A 117 -10.53 -10.93 4.01
CA LYS A 117 -11.59 -11.79 3.46
C LYS A 117 -11.94 -11.52 2.01
N SER A 118 -11.34 -10.51 1.37
CA SER A 118 -11.74 -10.05 0.03
C SER A 118 -13.24 -9.75 -0.06
N GLN A 119 -13.81 -9.22 1.04
CA GLN A 119 -15.24 -8.94 1.19
C GLN A 119 -15.49 -7.46 1.41
N ILE A 120 -16.61 -6.96 0.88
CA ILE A 120 -17.10 -5.61 1.15
C ILE A 120 -18.43 -5.63 1.90
N ASP A 121 -18.53 -4.77 2.92
CA ASP A 121 -19.81 -4.38 3.49
C ASP A 121 -20.29 -3.10 2.81
N GLU A 122 -21.23 -3.22 1.88
CA GLU A 122 -21.75 -2.10 1.08
C GLU A 122 -22.39 -1.00 1.94
N ALA A 123 -22.98 -1.35 3.10
CA ALA A 123 -23.56 -0.37 4.00
C ALA A 123 -22.46 0.41 4.72
N LEU A 124 -21.40 -0.27 5.14
CA LEU A 124 -20.23 0.37 5.73
C LEU A 124 -19.50 1.26 4.71
N LEU A 125 -19.33 0.78 3.48
CA LEU A 125 -18.75 1.56 2.38
C LEU A 125 -19.57 2.82 2.10
N ALA A 126 -20.90 2.70 2.04
CA ALA A 126 -21.78 3.85 1.85
C ALA A 126 -21.65 4.87 2.99
N ASN A 127 -21.53 4.40 4.24
CA ASN A 127 -21.30 5.28 5.39
C ASN A 127 -19.95 6.02 5.29
N ILE A 128 -18.87 5.30 4.97
CA ILE A 128 -17.51 5.84 4.79
C ILE A 128 -17.51 6.89 3.67
N CYS A 129 -18.11 6.57 2.52
CA CYS A 129 -18.15 7.48 1.38
C CYS A 129 -19.07 8.69 1.61
N GLY A 130 -20.09 8.56 2.46
CA GLY A 130 -21.07 9.60 2.74
C GLY A 130 -20.71 10.45 3.95
N ALA A 131 -20.94 9.92 5.14
CA ALA A 131 -21.03 10.68 6.39
C ALA A 131 -19.71 10.77 7.17
N VAL A 132 -18.79 9.83 6.97
CA VAL A 132 -17.54 9.81 7.74
C VAL A 132 -16.58 10.90 7.24
N PRO A 133 -16.02 11.74 8.13
CA PRO A 133 -14.91 12.60 7.79
C PRO A 133 -13.65 11.74 7.60
N ILE A 134 -13.08 11.76 6.40
CA ILE A 134 -11.91 10.95 6.03
C ILE A 134 -10.67 11.84 6.03
N ARG A 135 -9.66 11.43 6.80
CA ARG A 135 -8.35 12.08 6.80
C ARG A 135 -7.47 11.59 5.65
N PRO A 136 -6.40 12.33 5.28
CA PRO A 136 -5.52 11.92 4.18
C PRO A 136 -4.92 10.51 4.36
N ASN A 137 -4.41 10.18 5.54
CA ASN A 137 -3.87 8.84 5.82
C ASN A 137 -4.93 7.73 5.68
N GLU A 138 -6.18 8.00 6.05
CA GLU A 138 -7.31 7.06 5.89
C GLU A 138 -7.72 6.89 4.42
N ALA A 139 -7.71 7.96 3.64
CA ALA A 139 -7.96 7.88 2.20
C ALA A 139 -6.89 7.03 1.51
N ARG A 140 -5.59 7.26 1.82
CA ARG A 140 -4.49 6.43 1.33
C ARG A 140 -4.63 4.97 1.76
N LEU A 141 -5.01 4.73 3.02
CA LEU A 141 -5.23 3.38 3.56
C LEU A 141 -6.34 2.65 2.78
N LEU A 142 -7.46 3.32 2.48
CA LEU A 142 -8.55 2.76 1.69
C LEU A 142 -8.12 2.44 0.25
N LEU A 143 -7.37 3.33 -0.39
CA LEU A 143 -6.81 3.08 -1.73
C LEU A 143 -5.84 1.89 -1.69
N ALA A 144 -4.83 1.93 -0.83
CA ALA A 144 -3.81 0.89 -0.75
C ALA A 144 -4.37 -0.49 -0.35
N SER A 145 -5.34 -0.54 0.56
CA SER A 145 -6.04 -1.78 0.92
C SER A 145 -6.77 -2.41 -0.28
N THR A 146 -7.14 -1.59 -1.26
CA THR A 146 -7.78 -2.04 -2.51
C THR A 146 -6.73 -2.40 -3.56
N MET A 147 -5.68 -1.59 -3.74
CA MET A 147 -4.65 -1.81 -4.77
C MET A 147 -3.84 -3.09 -4.57
N PHE A 148 -3.52 -3.44 -3.32
CA PHE A 148 -2.66 -4.60 -3.00
C PHE A 148 -3.44 -5.89 -2.73
N LEU A 149 -4.72 -5.92 -3.09
CA LEU A 149 -5.50 -7.16 -3.12
C LEU A 149 -5.13 -7.97 -4.36
N ILE A 150 -4.75 -9.24 -4.15
CA ILE A 150 -4.44 -10.18 -5.23
C ILE A 150 -5.74 -10.92 -5.63
N THR A 151 -6.71 -10.18 -6.17
CA THR A 151 -7.97 -10.72 -6.70
C THR A 151 -8.57 -9.78 -7.74
N GLU A 152 -9.28 -10.32 -8.73
CA GLU A 152 -10.05 -9.53 -9.71
C GLU A 152 -11.44 -9.16 -9.18
N TYR A 153 -11.99 -10.00 -8.28
CA TYR A 153 -13.34 -9.86 -7.73
C TYR A 153 -13.32 -9.88 -6.21
N ILE A 154 -14.27 -9.15 -5.62
CA ILE A 154 -14.53 -9.10 -4.18
C ILE A 154 -15.97 -9.50 -3.91
N GLU A 155 -16.20 -10.17 -2.80
CA GLU A 155 -17.53 -10.65 -2.42
C GLU A 155 -18.34 -9.51 -1.80
N GLY A 156 -19.49 -9.20 -2.40
CA GLY A 156 -20.50 -8.26 -1.91
C GLY A 156 -21.82 -8.96 -1.58
N LYS A 157 -22.82 -8.20 -1.09
CA LYS A 157 -24.11 -8.79 -0.70
C LYS A 157 -24.91 -9.30 -1.89
N SER A 158 -24.78 -8.63 -3.04
CA SER A 158 -25.46 -8.96 -4.28
C SER A 158 -24.67 -9.90 -5.19
N GLY A 159 -23.52 -10.40 -4.74
CA GLY A 159 -22.62 -11.25 -5.51
C GLY A 159 -21.22 -10.66 -5.64
N GLU A 160 -20.44 -11.22 -6.56
CA GLU A 160 -19.08 -10.74 -6.85
C GLU A 160 -19.10 -9.38 -7.53
N VAL A 161 -18.23 -8.49 -7.06
CA VAL A 161 -18.04 -7.15 -7.60
C VAL A 161 -16.61 -7.04 -8.11
N PRO A 162 -16.36 -6.53 -9.32
CA PRO A 162 -15.01 -6.30 -9.79
C PRO A 162 -14.25 -5.34 -8.87
N LEU A 163 -13.01 -5.67 -8.53
CA LEU A 163 -12.18 -4.86 -7.63
C LEU A 163 -11.99 -3.42 -8.14
N TYR A 164 -11.86 -3.26 -9.46
CA TYR A 164 -11.70 -1.94 -10.10
C TYR A 164 -12.90 -1.02 -9.80
N TYR A 165 -14.11 -1.56 -9.66
CA TYR A 165 -15.30 -0.78 -9.36
C TYR A 165 -15.24 -0.15 -7.96
N LEU A 166 -14.71 -0.90 -6.98
CA LEU A 166 -14.44 -0.36 -5.65
C LEU A 166 -13.37 0.74 -5.71
N LEU A 167 -12.28 0.49 -6.43
CA LEU A 167 -11.17 1.43 -6.54
C LEU A 167 -11.62 2.76 -7.16
N GLU A 168 -12.39 2.71 -8.24
CA GLU A 168 -12.97 3.89 -8.90
C GLU A 168 -13.91 4.66 -7.99
N ARG A 169 -14.79 3.94 -7.27
CA ARG A 169 -15.71 4.58 -6.34
C ARG A 169 -14.96 5.33 -5.23
N LEU A 170 -13.83 4.78 -4.76
CA LEU A 170 -12.98 5.46 -3.76
C LEU A 170 -12.28 6.69 -4.37
N ILE A 171 -11.71 6.56 -5.57
CA ILE A 171 -11.08 7.68 -6.30
C ILE A 171 -12.09 8.83 -6.48
N ASP A 172 -13.28 8.52 -6.98
CA ASP A 172 -14.36 9.49 -7.20
C ASP A 172 -14.75 10.24 -5.93
N VAL A 173 -14.85 9.52 -4.81
CA VAL A 173 -15.21 10.11 -3.52
C VAL A 173 -14.10 11.02 -3.01
N PHE A 174 -12.84 10.59 -3.10
CA PHE A 174 -11.71 11.36 -2.60
C PHE A 174 -11.38 12.57 -3.47
N ASP A 175 -11.69 12.52 -4.76
CA ASP A 175 -11.67 13.70 -5.65
C ASP A 175 -12.74 14.72 -5.25
N ARG A 176 -13.99 14.28 -5.08
CA ARG A 176 -15.11 15.18 -4.75
C ARG A 176 -14.98 15.79 -3.35
N LYS A 177 -14.46 15.02 -2.40
CA LYS A 177 -14.24 15.46 -1.01
C LYS A 177 -12.89 16.15 -0.81
N GLU A 178 -12.05 16.22 -1.84
CA GLU A 178 -10.70 16.77 -1.78
C GLU A 178 -9.85 16.16 -0.65
N CYS A 179 -10.02 14.87 -0.38
CA CYS A 179 -9.32 14.18 0.71
C CYS A 179 -7.81 14.10 0.49
N LEU A 180 -7.39 14.04 -0.78
CA LEU A 180 -6.00 13.92 -1.20
C LEU A 180 -5.67 14.95 -2.29
N SER A 181 -4.42 15.38 -2.32
CA SER A 181 -3.89 16.17 -3.44
C SER A 181 -3.87 15.32 -4.71
N LYS A 182 -4.06 15.96 -5.88
CA LYS A 182 -3.88 15.32 -7.20
C LYS A 182 -2.45 14.78 -7.41
N GLN A 183 -1.48 15.27 -6.64
CA GLN A 183 -0.10 14.81 -6.68
C GLN A 183 0.22 13.73 -5.64
N ASP A 184 -0.76 13.33 -4.81
CA ASP A 184 -0.54 12.29 -3.81
C ASP A 184 -0.17 10.97 -4.50
N PRO A 185 0.96 10.33 -4.14
CA PRO A 185 1.42 9.12 -4.81
C PRO A 185 0.39 8.00 -4.84
N PHE A 186 -0.38 7.82 -3.77
CA PHE A 186 -1.40 6.77 -3.71
C PHE A 186 -2.58 7.05 -4.63
N MET A 187 -2.95 8.32 -4.80
CA MET A 187 -4.01 8.73 -5.72
C MET A 187 -3.59 8.54 -7.18
N ILE A 188 -2.33 8.87 -7.51
CA ILE A 188 -1.79 8.66 -8.86
C ILE A 188 -1.78 7.17 -9.19
N GLU A 189 -1.22 6.34 -8.30
CA GLU A 189 -1.11 4.89 -8.52
C GLU A 189 -2.48 4.23 -8.62
N ALA A 190 -3.43 4.61 -7.76
CA ALA A 190 -4.79 4.08 -7.80
C ALA A 190 -5.48 4.32 -9.16
N ARG A 191 -5.27 5.49 -9.78
CA ARG A 191 -5.81 5.79 -11.11
C ARG A 191 -5.16 4.94 -12.18
N CYS A 192 -3.84 4.84 -12.17
CA CYS A 192 -3.11 4.00 -13.12
C CYS A 192 -3.54 2.53 -13.02
N LEU A 193 -3.68 2.01 -11.81
CA LEU A 193 -4.12 0.64 -11.58
C LEU A 193 -5.58 0.42 -12.02
N SER A 194 -6.48 1.34 -11.69
CA SER A 194 -7.88 1.29 -12.13
C SER A 194 -7.99 1.26 -13.66
N GLU A 195 -7.22 2.08 -14.36
CA GLU A 195 -7.17 2.07 -15.84
C GLU A 195 -6.62 0.74 -16.38
N ALA A 196 -5.58 0.20 -15.77
CA ALA A 196 -5.00 -1.08 -16.16
C ALA A 196 -5.97 -2.26 -15.96
N MET A 197 -6.74 -2.28 -14.88
CA MET A 197 -7.73 -3.33 -14.59
C MET A 197 -8.96 -3.34 -15.51
N ARG A 198 -9.22 -2.24 -16.23
CA ARG A 198 -10.29 -2.14 -17.23
C ARG A 198 -9.92 -2.75 -18.58
N SER A 199 -8.62 -2.91 -18.83
CA SER A 199 -8.05 -3.28 -20.14
C SER A 199 -7.92 -4.79 -20.29
#